data_AF-A0A3A1P974-F1
#
_entry.id   AF-A0A3A1P974-F1
#
_cell.length_a   1.000
_cell.length_b   1.000
_cell.length_c   1.000
_cell.angle_alpha   90.00
_cell.angle_beta   90.00
_cell.angle_gamma   90.00
#
_symmetry.space_group_name_H-M   'P 1'
#
loop_
_entity.id
_entity.type
_entity.pdbx_description
1 polymer ?
#
loop_
_entity_poly.entity_id
_entity_poly.type
_entity_poly.pdbx_seq_one_letter_code
_entity_poly.pdbx_strand_id
1 'polypeptide(L)'
;MDQGRLLPLAALIALVALPGCSDDAPADAVVEAVPAAEAPTIETATAEATSSQPLGTVPGTVTLPPEARVAVTAPFPGAAVRVLVIEGQGVSRGQPLAIVRAAEP
;
A
#
# COMPACT_ATOMS: atom_id res chain seq x y z
N MET A 1 22.04 -59.57 4.93
CA MET A 1 20.58 -59.43 4.70
C MET A 1 20.43 -58.20 3.84
N ASP A 2 20.72 -58.43 2.55
CA ASP A 2 21.00 -57.43 1.53
C ASP A 2 20.08 -57.75 0.35
N GLN A 3 18.93 -57.08 0.24
CA GLN A 3 18.04 -57.29 -0.91
C GLN A 3 17.00 -56.19 -1.20
N GLY A 4 16.97 -55.09 -0.43
CA GLY A 4 15.94 -54.04 -0.62
C GLY A 4 16.36 -52.82 -1.45
N ARG A 5 17.64 -52.67 -1.82
CA ARG A 5 18.21 -51.40 -2.32
C ARG A 5 18.51 -51.34 -3.82
N LEU A 6 18.27 -52.41 -4.58
CA LEU A 6 18.68 -52.48 -6.00
C LEU A 6 17.55 -52.20 -7.01
N LEU A 7 16.29 -52.13 -6.57
CA LEU A 7 15.15 -51.86 -7.46
C LEU A 7 14.95 -50.39 -7.90
N PRO A 8 15.33 -49.32 -7.17
CA PRO A 8 15.06 -47.96 -7.65
C PRO A 8 16.10 -47.47 -8.66
N LEU A 9 17.26 -48.13 -8.76
CA LEU A 9 18.35 -47.70 -9.64
C LEU A 9 18.11 -48.07 -11.11
N ALA A 10 17.40 -49.16 -11.38
CA ALA A 10 17.10 -49.61 -12.74
C ALA A 10 16.03 -48.74 -13.43
N ALA A 11 15.14 -48.09 -12.67
CA ALA A 11 14.09 -47.24 -13.22
C ALA A 11 14.61 -45.86 -13.70
N LEU A 12 15.74 -45.39 -13.16
CA LEU A 12 16.24 -44.04 -13.46
C LEU A 12 17.12 -43.97 -14.73
N ILE A 13 17.67 -45.10 -15.17
CA ILE A 13 18.49 -45.17 -16.40
C ILE A 13 17.62 -45.13 -17.66
N ALA A 14 16.33 -45.52 -17.57
CA ALA A 14 15.40 -45.49 -18.70
C ALA A 14 14.97 -44.06 -19.11
N LEU A 15 15.18 -43.04 -18.26
CA LEU A 15 14.82 -41.65 -18.59
C LEU A 15 15.91 -40.87 -19.34
N VAL A 16 17.15 -41.40 -19.44
CA VAL A 16 18.29 -40.70 -20.08
C VAL A 16 18.42 -41.00 -21.58
N ALA A 17 17.61 -41.93 -22.12
CA ALA A 17 17.64 -42.31 -23.52
C ALA A 17 16.50 -41.72 -24.37
N LEU A 18 15.89 -40.61 -23.94
CA LEU A 18 15.01 -39.80 -24.79
C LEU A 18 15.83 -38.64 -25.38
N PRO A 19 16.41 -38.78 -26.58
CA PRO A 19 16.73 -37.63 -27.39
C PRO A 19 15.40 -36.99 -27.80
N GLY A 20 14.95 -36.01 -27.03
CA GLY A 20 13.86 -35.11 -27.41
C GLY A 20 14.33 -34.11 -28.46
N CYS A 21 14.77 -34.59 -29.62
CA CYS A 21 14.85 -33.80 -30.84
C CYS A 21 13.54 -34.01 -31.61
N SER A 22 12.59 -33.10 -31.42
CA SER A 22 11.56 -32.87 -32.42
C SER A 22 12.26 -32.27 -33.63
N ASP A 23 12.42 -33.09 -34.67
CA ASP A 23 13.05 -32.74 -35.94
C ASP A 23 12.06 -32.05 -36.90
N ASP A 24 12.65 -31.46 -37.94
CA ASP A 24 12.09 -31.00 -39.21
C ASP A 24 11.77 -29.49 -39.36
N ALA A 25 12.84 -28.71 -39.53
CA ALA A 25 12.81 -27.48 -40.32
C ALA A 25 13.68 -27.70 -41.58
N PRO A 26 13.22 -27.36 -42.79
CA PRO A 26 13.98 -27.61 -44.01
C PRO A 26 15.30 -26.85 -44.00
N ALA A 27 16.38 -27.60 -44.20
CA ALA A 27 17.72 -27.08 -44.41
C ALA A 27 17.82 -26.41 -45.80
N ASP A 28 17.25 -25.21 -45.92
CA ASP A 28 17.64 -24.19 -46.89
C ASP A 28 16.96 -22.84 -46.55
N ALA A 29 17.18 -22.38 -45.32
CA ALA A 29 17.06 -20.95 -45.05
C ALA A 29 18.47 -20.36 -45.19
N VAL A 30 18.69 -19.60 -46.26
CA VAL A 30 19.82 -18.66 -46.33
C VAL A 30 19.59 -17.66 -45.20
N VAL A 31 20.18 -17.93 -44.04
CA VAL A 31 20.26 -16.96 -42.96
C VAL A 31 21.24 -15.90 -43.46
N GLU A 32 20.73 -14.81 -44.03
CA GLU A 32 21.57 -13.65 -44.26
C GLU A 32 22.18 -13.27 -42.91
N ALA A 33 23.51 -13.27 -42.87
CA ALA A 33 24.27 -12.83 -41.73
C ALA A 33 23.96 -11.35 -41.51
N VAL A 34 23.01 -11.06 -40.63
CA VAL A 34 22.83 -9.73 -40.06
C VAL A 34 24.18 -9.37 -39.43
N PRO A 35 24.83 -8.26 -39.81
CA PRO A 35 26.11 -7.87 -39.22
C PRO A 35 25.90 -7.83 -37.70
N ALA A 36 26.79 -8.48 -36.96
CA ALA A 36 26.72 -8.57 -35.51
C ALA A 36 26.75 -7.15 -34.94
N ALA A 37 25.58 -6.58 -34.71
CA ALA A 37 25.42 -5.37 -33.93
C ALA A 37 25.97 -5.66 -32.55
N GLU A 38 26.75 -4.73 -32.02
CA GLU A 38 27.38 -4.86 -30.71
C GLU A 38 26.33 -5.26 -29.67
N ALA A 39 26.58 -6.37 -28.98
CA ALA A 39 25.61 -6.94 -28.07
C ALA A 39 25.31 -5.92 -26.96
N PRO A 40 24.03 -5.69 -26.62
CA PRO A 40 23.67 -4.73 -25.59
C PRO A 40 24.33 -5.12 -24.27
N THR A 41 24.92 -4.14 -23.58
CA THR A 41 25.49 -4.35 -22.25
C THR A 41 24.38 -4.69 -21.26
N ILE A 42 24.46 -5.86 -20.63
CA ILE A 42 23.51 -6.32 -19.61
C ILE A 42 24.13 -6.07 -18.23
N GLU A 43 23.47 -5.25 -17.42
CA GLU A 43 23.81 -5.05 -16.02
C GLU A 43 22.89 -5.87 -15.12
N THR A 44 23.45 -6.46 -14.05
CA THR A 44 22.68 -7.23 -13.07
C THR A 44 23.03 -6.75 -11.66
N ALA A 45 22.05 -6.84 -10.74
CA ALA A 45 22.25 -6.52 -9.34
C ALA A 45 21.60 -7.59 -8.45
N THR A 46 22.16 -7.79 -7.26
CA THR A 46 21.61 -8.69 -6.25
C THR A 46 20.38 -8.06 -5.59
N ALA A 47 19.29 -8.82 -5.50
CA ALA A 47 18.10 -8.38 -4.77
C ALA A 47 18.35 -8.47 -3.26
N GLU A 48 18.15 -7.36 -2.55
CA GLU A 48 18.24 -7.30 -1.09
C GLU A 48 16.85 -7.15 -0.47
N ALA A 49 16.62 -7.84 0.64
CA ALA A 49 15.36 -7.72 1.37
C ALA A 49 15.31 -6.37 2.08
N THR A 50 14.27 -5.58 1.77
CA THR A 50 13.96 -4.35 2.50
C THR A 50 12.68 -4.52 3.31
N SER A 51 12.66 -4.01 4.54
CA SER A 51 11.49 -4.05 5.42
C SER A 51 10.56 -2.85 5.22
N SER A 52 11.02 -1.78 4.56
CA SER A 52 10.23 -0.58 4.34
C SER A 52 10.62 0.08 3.02
N GLN A 53 9.62 0.21 2.14
CA GLN A 53 9.72 0.97 0.91
C GLN A 53 8.49 1.89 0.86
N PRO A 54 8.65 3.20 0.66
CA PRO A 54 7.51 4.10 0.47
C PRO A 54 6.72 3.69 -0.77
N LEU A 55 5.45 3.33 -0.59
CA LEU A 55 4.56 2.91 -1.69
C LEU A 55 3.84 4.10 -2.34
N GLY A 56 3.64 5.18 -1.58
CA GLY A 56 2.94 6.37 -2.03
C GLY A 56 2.51 7.27 -0.88
N THR A 57 1.95 8.42 -1.24
CA THR A 57 1.45 9.43 -0.29
C THR A 57 -0.05 9.61 -0.49
N VAL A 58 -0.80 9.63 0.61
CA VAL A 58 -2.25 9.86 0.58
C VAL A 58 -2.56 11.16 1.34
N PRO A 59 -3.31 12.11 0.74
CA PRO A 59 -3.74 13.30 1.46
C PRO A 59 -4.78 12.93 2.53
N GLY A 60 -4.65 13.56 3.70
CA GLY A 60 -5.60 13.40 4.80
C GLY A 60 -6.11 14.77 5.27
N THR A 61 -7.29 14.78 5.88
CA THR A 61 -7.85 15.98 6.52
C THR A 61 -7.98 15.76 8.02
N VAL A 62 -7.63 16.79 8.78
CA VAL A 62 -7.85 16.80 10.24
C VAL A 62 -9.21 17.44 10.49
N THR A 63 -10.07 16.73 11.19
CA THR A 63 -11.40 17.22 11.58
C THR A 63 -11.58 17.08 13.08
N LEU A 64 -12.38 17.97 13.66
CA LEU A 64 -12.77 17.83 15.06
C LEU A 64 -13.63 16.58 15.25
N PRO A 65 -13.36 15.77 16.28
CA PRO A 65 -14.22 14.64 16.63
C PRO A 65 -15.60 15.15 17.04
N PRO A 66 -16.66 14.33 16.91
CA PRO A 66 -18.03 14.76 17.14
C PRO A 66 -18.25 15.28 18.56
N GLU A 67 -17.62 14.68 19.56
CA GLU A 67 -17.67 15.09 20.97
C GLU A 67 -16.98 16.44 21.25
N ALA A 68 -16.08 16.91 20.38
CA ALA A 68 -15.48 18.23 20.49
C ALA A 68 -16.37 19.35 19.94
N ARG A 69 -17.51 19.01 19.30
CA ARG A 69 -18.47 19.97 18.75
C ARG A 69 -19.65 20.07 19.69
N VAL A 70 -19.77 21.20 20.38
CA VAL A 70 -20.87 21.46 21.33
C VAL A 70 -21.60 22.74 20.95
N ALA A 71 -22.89 22.62 20.66
CA ALA A 71 -23.78 23.77 20.49
C ALA A 71 -24.39 24.13 21.86
N VAL A 72 -23.95 25.25 22.42
CA VAL A 72 -24.46 25.75 23.71
C VAL A 72 -25.67 26.64 23.47
N THR A 73 -26.74 26.42 24.26
CA THR A 73 -27.98 27.20 24.20
C THR A 73 -28.34 27.76 25.57
N ALA A 74 -29.19 28.79 25.60
CA ALA A 74 -29.78 29.29 26.84
C ALA A 74 -31.04 28.46 27.17
N PRO A 75 -31.23 28.04 28.43
CA PRO A 75 -32.40 27.23 28.83
C PRO A 75 -33.72 28.04 28.84
N PHE A 76 -33.62 29.37 28.97
CA PHE A 76 -34.78 30.27 29.01
C PHE A 76 -34.66 31.35 27.93
N PRO A 77 -35.78 31.82 27.39
CA PRO A 77 -35.77 32.97 26.50
C PRO A 77 -35.29 34.22 27.23
N GLY A 78 -34.62 35.10 26.50
CA GLY A 78 -33.98 36.28 27.07
C GLY A 78 -33.18 37.07 26.05
N ALA A 79 -32.44 38.05 26.54
CA ALA A 79 -31.56 38.88 25.73
C ALA A 79 -30.09 38.66 26.13
N ALA A 80 -29.21 38.51 25.14
CA ALA A 80 -27.77 38.50 25.37
C ALA A 80 -27.31 39.93 25.74
N VAL A 81 -26.95 40.14 27.01
CA VAL A 81 -26.51 41.45 27.51
C VAL A 81 -25.04 41.69 27.16
N ARG A 82 -24.24 40.62 27.08
CA ARG A 82 -22.83 40.71 26.71
C ARG A 82 -22.34 39.40 26.10
N VAL A 83 -21.59 39.50 25.01
CA VAL A 83 -20.85 38.39 24.42
C VAL A 83 -19.38 38.52 24.85
N LEU A 84 -18.77 37.43 25.32
CA LEU A 84 -17.44 37.43 25.93
C LEU A 84 -16.37 36.77 25.06
N VAL A 85 -16.76 36.18 23.93
CA VAL A 85 -15.90 35.47 23.00
C VAL A 85 -16.22 35.87 21.57
N ILE A 86 -15.25 35.71 20.68
CA ILE A 86 -15.43 35.92 19.24
C ILE A 86 -15.25 34.60 18.49
N GLU A 87 -15.73 34.54 17.25
CA GLU A 87 -15.56 33.37 16.38
C GLU A 87 -14.07 33.05 16.14
N GLY A 88 -13.74 31.77 16.17
CA GLY A 88 -12.35 31.28 16.04
C GLY A 88 -11.51 31.38 17.32
N GLN A 89 -12.00 32.03 18.39
CA GLN A 89 -11.30 32.06 19.66
C GLN A 89 -11.33 30.67 20.34
N GLY A 90 -10.17 30.18 20.78
CA GLY A 90 -10.09 28.98 21.61
C GLY A 90 -10.76 29.19 22.96
N VAL A 91 -11.57 28.22 23.41
CA VAL A 91 -12.25 28.25 24.70
C VAL A 91 -11.96 26.97 25.49
N SER A 92 -11.89 27.09 26.81
CA SER A 92 -11.74 25.96 27.73
C SER A 92 -13.06 25.60 28.39
N ARG A 93 -13.18 24.36 28.89
CA ARG A 93 -14.35 23.92 29.65
C ARG A 93 -14.59 24.85 30.84
N GLY A 94 -15.83 25.33 30.97
CA GLY A 94 -16.26 26.23 32.05
C GLY A 94 -15.96 27.71 31.80
N GLN A 95 -15.31 28.06 30.69
CA GLN A 95 -15.12 29.46 30.32
C GLN A 95 -16.47 30.11 29.95
N PRO A 96 -16.78 31.30 30.48
CA PRO A 96 -18.02 32.00 30.16
C PRO A 96 -18.01 32.52 28.71
N LEU A 97 -19.07 32.21 27.96
CA LEU A 97 -19.21 32.59 26.53
C LEU A 97 -20.05 33.87 26.34
N ALA A 98 -21.11 34.03 27.13
CA ALA A 98 -22.00 35.19 27.09
C ALA A 98 -22.74 35.35 28.43
N ILE A 99 -23.25 36.55 28.68
CA ILE A 99 -24.17 36.88 29.76
C ILE A 99 -25.55 37.10 29.14
N VAL A 100 -26.52 36.28 29.56
CA VAL A 100 -27.90 36.34 29.07
C VAL A 100 -28.81 36.72 30.23
N ARG A 101 -29.67 37.72 30.02
CA ARG A 101 -30.75 38.08 30.94
C ARG A 101 -32.02 37.35 30.53
N ALA A 102 -32.57 36.53 31.42
CA ALA A 102 -33.85 35.87 31.22
C ALA A 102 -35.01 36.89 31.18
N ALA A 103 -36.05 36.58 30.41
CA ALA A 103 -37.24 37.42 30.31
C ALA A 103 -38.17 37.30 31.55
N GLU A 104 -38.25 36.11 32.14
CA GLU A 104 -39.05 35.78 33.34
C GLU A 104 -38.09 35.28 34.45
N PRO A 105 -38.26 35.68 35.73
CA PRO A 105 -37.38 35.29 36.84
C PRO A 105 -37.56 33.84 37.33
#